data_AF-A0A976IK89-F1
#
_entry.id   AF-A0A976IK89-F1
#
_cell.length_a   1.000
_cell.length_b   1.000
_cell.length_c   1.000
_cell.angle_alpha   90.00
_cell.angle_beta   90.00
_cell.angle_gamma   90.00
#
_symmetry.space_group_name_H-M   'P 1'
#
loop_
_entity.id
_entity.type
_entity.pdbx_description
1 polymer ?
#
loop_
_entity_poly.entity_id
_entity_poly.type
_entity_poly.pdbx_seq_one_letter_code
_entity_poly.pdbx_strand_id
1 'polypeptide(L)'
;MDVVEPIITRQTGFKGKQLTPIQRRSVFEFLLEYCVRGHLPYGTINDAVTKLLITGKVVAKSGNKDDMGNVGRKRKSIPQADIESKPKKKQGNIRSTTAALNIRVATAQKLLRERILKAYSNAVKPFLTDENKKTRLNNCLSMLDSNSVSLGAPHFQNMNDHVHVDEKWLYISKSQ
;
A
#
# COMPACT_ATOMS: atom_id res chain seq x y z
N MET A 1 -39.06 23.11 51.55
CA MET A 1 -38.36 21.86 51.14
C MET A 1 -38.16 21.97 49.65
N ASP A 2 -37.02 22.52 49.26
CA ASP A 2 -36.74 22.78 47.85
C ASP A 2 -36.36 21.46 47.19
N VAL A 3 -37.23 20.99 46.30
CA VAL A 3 -37.00 19.80 45.49
C VAL A 3 -35.98 20.19 44.41
N VAL A 4 -34.73 19.85 44.66
CA VAL A 4 -33.64 19.96 43.68
C VAL A 4 -33.89 18.92 42.58
N GLU A 5 -34.39 19.36 41.43
CA GLU A 5 -34.42 18.53 40.23
C GLU A 5 -32.98 18.20 39.80
N PRO A 6 -32.68 16.94 39.41
CA PRO A 6 -31.33 16.57 39.04
C PRO A 6 -30.96 17.26 37.72
N ILE A 7 -29.87 18.03 37.75
CA ILE A 7 -29.23 18.59 36.56
C ILE A 7 -28.81 17.44 35.67
N ILE A 8 -29.61 17.15 34.65
CA ILE A 8 -29.24 16.22 33.58
C ILE A 8 -28.06 16.86 32.85
N THR A 9 -26.85 16.41 33.18
CA THR A 9 -25.64 16.81 32.48
C THR A 9 -25.76 16.38 31.03
N ARG A 10 -25.81 17.36 30.12
CA ARG A 10 -25.78 17.14 28.67
C ARG A 10 -24.55 16.31 28.36
N GLN A 11 -24.73 15.03 28.03
CA GLN A 11 -23.64 14.22 27.50
C GLN A 11 -23.09 14.94 26.27
N THR A 12 -21.82 15.32 26.36
CA THR A 12 -21.11 16.03 25.31
C THR A 12 -21.14 15.17 24.05
N GLY A 13 -21.92 15.62 23.05
CA GLY A 13 -22.08 14.90 21.79
C GLY A 13 -20.75 14.54 21.15
N PHE A 14 -20.70 13.36 20.52
CA PHE A 14 -19.55 12.82 19.80
C PHE A 14 -18.87 13.86 18.89
N LYS A 15 -17.85 14.57 19.39
CA LYS A 15 -17.03 15.45 18.56
C LYS A 15 -16.05 14.58 17.75
N GLY A 16 -16.24 14.54 16.44
CA GLY A 16 -15.20 14.11 15.48
C GLY A 16 -15.18 12.63 15.05
N LYS A 17 -16.05 11.75 15.55
CA LYS A 17 -16.17 10.37 15.02
C LYS A 17 -17.35 10.27 14.06
N GLN A 18 -17.11 9.78 12.83
CA GLN A 18 -18.20 9.44 11.92
C GLN A 18 -19.03 8.29 12.51
N LEU A 19 -20.35 8.32 12.33
CA LEU A 19 -21.22 7.20 12.71
C LEU A 19 -20.72 5.90 12.07
N THR A 20 -20.72 4.82 12.86
CA THR A 20 -20.48 3.47 12.34
C THR A 20 -21.59 3.07 11.36
N PRO A 21 -21.36 2.14 10.43
CA PRO A 21 -22.40 1.69 9.50
C PRO A 21 -23.67 1.20 10.22
N ILE A 22 -23.51 0.53 11.36
CA ILE A 22 -24.61 0.04 12.20
C ILE A 22 -25.41 1.21 12.77
N GLN A 23 -24.74 2.21 13.34
CA GLN A 23 -25.42 3.40 13.88
C GLN A 23 -26.14 4.20 12.79
N ARG A 24 -25.56 4.31 11.59
CA ARG A 24 -26.22 4.95 10.43
C ARG A 24 -27.51 4.22 10.04
N ARG A 25 -27.45 2.89 10.03
CA ARG A 25 -28.60 2.04 9.73
C ARG A 25 -29.70 2.19 10.77
N SER A 26 -29.38 2.20 12.06
CA SER A 26 -30.36 2.43 13.14
C SER A 26 -31.03 3.80 13.04
N VAL A 27 -30.30 4.85 12.66
CA VAL A 27 -30.89 6.18 12.38
C VAL A 27 -31.86 6.09 11.20
N PHE A 28 -31.47 5.42 10.12
CA PHE A 28 -32.30 5.29 8.92
C PHE A 28 -33.59 4.49 9.18
N GLU A 29 -33.49 3.35 9.86
CA GLU A 29 -34.64 2.53 10.26
C GLU A 29 -35.63 3.31 11.14
N PHE A 30 -35.12 4.08 12.11
CA PHE A 30 -35.95 4.94 12.94
C PHE A 30 -36.68 6.03 12.13
N LEU A 31 -36.01 6.68 11.18
CA LEU A 31 -36.66 7.72 10.37
C LEU A 31 -37.67 7.13 9.38
N LEU A 32 -37.43 5.93 8.86
CA LEU A 32 -38.36 5.23 7.98
C LEU A 32 -39.66 4.84 8.71
N GLU A 33 -39.56 4.43 9.97
CA GLU A 33 -40.73 4.05 10.79
C GLU A 33 -41.73 5.21 10.94
N TYR A 34 -41.24 6.44 11.03
CA TYR A 34 -42.05 7.65 11.15
C TYR A 34 -42.39 8.31 9.81
N CYS A 35 -41.90 7.77 8.69
CA CYS A 35 -42.11 8.34 7.37
C CYS A 35 -43.52 8.04 6.87
N VAL A 36 -44.33 9.08 6.68
CA VAL A 36 -45.71 8.97 6.15
C VAL A 36 -45.74 9.55 4.75
N ARG A 37 -46.07 8.70 3.75
CA ARG A 37 -46.17 9.09 2.33
C ARG A 37 -44.91 9.77 1.79
N GLY A 38 -43.73 9.38 2.27
CA GLY A 38 -42.45 9.96 1.85
C GLY A 38 -42.07 11.25 2.58
N HIS A 39 -42.86 11.68 3.57
CA HIS A 39 -42.57 12.86 4.38
C HIS A 39 -42.34 12.48 5.85
N LEU A 40 -41.32 13.09 6.45
CA LEU A 40 -41.14 13.03 7.90
C LEU A 40 -42.00 14.11 8.57
N PRO A 41 -42.80 13.75 9.58
CA PRO A 41 -43.53 14.73 10.37
C PRO A 41 -42.59 15.65 11.13
N TYR A 42 -43.10 16.83 11.49
CA TYR A 42 -42.35 17.82 12.26
C TYR A 42 -42.01 17.25 13.65
N GLY A 43 -40.78 17.50 14.13
CA GLY A 43 -40.32 17.04 15.44
C GLY A 43 -39.60 15.68 15.44
N THR A 44 -39.84 14.82 14.45
CA THR A 44 -39.25 13.46 14.36
C THR A 44 -37.72 13.44 14.39
N ILE A 45 -37.06 14.47 13.86
CA ILE A 45 -35.60 14.60 13.92
C ILE A 45 -35.13 14.82 15.37
N ASN A 46 -35.86 15.62 16.16
CA ASN A 46 -35.55 15.83 17.57
C ASN A 46 -35.79 14.55 18.38
N ASP A 47 -36.81 13.78 18.03
CA ASP A 47 -37.10 12.47 18.65
C ASP A 47 -35.99 11.44 18.34
N ALA A 48 -35.45 11.47 17.11
CA ALA A 48 -34.29 10.65 16.75
C ALA A 48 -33.04 11.06 17.54
N VAL A 49 -32.85 12.37 17.75
CA VAL A 49 -31.73 12.94 18.50
C VAL A 49 -31.77 12.53 19.97
N THR A 50 -32.94 12.59 20.61
CA THR A 50 -33.12 12.19 22.01
C THR A 50 -32.94 10.69 22.18
N LYS A 51 -33.50 9.88 21.27
CA LYS A 51 -33.46 8.41 21.35
C LYS A 51 -32.07 7.83 21.06
N LEU A 52 -31.37 8.38 20.06
CA LEU A 52 -30.09 7.83 19.60
C LEU A 52 -28.87 8.57 20.17
N LEU A 53 -29.08 9.64 20.95
CA LEU A 53 -28.04 10.46 21.58
C LEU A 53 -26.99 10.98 20.55
N ILE A 54 -27.47 11.30 19.34
CA ILE A 54 -26.67 11.84 18.23
C ILE A 54 -27.09 13.28 17.96
N THR A 55 -26.19 14.13 17.48
CA THR A 55 -26.53 15.52 17.12
C THR A 55 -27.49 15.59 15.92
N GLY A 56 -28.48 16.49 15.93
CA GLY A 56 -29.47 16.64 14.85
C GLY A 56 -28.88 16.93 13.47
N LYS A 57 -27.72 17.60 13.41
CA LYS A 57 -26.96 17.82 12.16
C LYS A 57 -26.53 16.53 11.47
N VAL A 58 -26.33 15.46 12.24
CA VAL A 58 -25.89 14.16 11.71
C VAL A 58 -27.09 13.36 11.20
N VAL A 59 -28.21 13.36 11.94
CA VAL A 59 -29.49 12.74 11.54
C VAL A 59 -30.03 13.38 10.24
N ALA A 60 -29.99 14.71 10.14
CA ALA A 60 -30.40 15.41 8.91
C ALA A 60 -29.47 15.12 7.71
N LYS A 61 -28.18 14.82 7.95
CA LYS A 61 -27.20 14.50 6.91
C LYS A 61 -27.24 13.04 6.45
N SER A 62 -27.78 12.11 7.25
CA SER A 62 -27.85 10.69 6.86
C SER A 62 -28.89 10.42 5.78
N GLY A 63 -29.94 11.23 5.67
CA GLY A 63 -30.98 11.07 4.64
C GLY A 63 -30.59 11.58 3.23
N ASN A 64 -29.47 12.29 3.09
CA ASN A 64 -29.09 13.01 1.86
C ASN A 64 -27.78 12.50 1.22
N LYS A 65 -27.27 11.32 1.61
CA LYS A 65 -26.00 10.81 1.09
C LYS A 65 -26.22 9.60 0.20
N ASP A 66 -26.24 9.85 -1.10
CA ASP A 66 -25.68 8.90 -2.04
C ASP A 66 -24.20 8.77 -1.67
N ASP A 67 -23.82 7.67 -1.02
CA ASP A 67 -22.44 7.38 -0.61
C ASP A 67 -21.57 7.10 -1.86
N MET A 68 -21.34 8.13 -2.67
CA MET A 68 -20.26 8.15 -3.64
C MET A 68 -18.96 8.14 -2.83
N GLY A 69 -18.41 6.94 -2.63
CA GLY A 69 -17.23 6.71 -1.80
C GLY A 69 -16.09 7.66 -2.13
N ASN A 70 -15.22 7.93 -1.15
CA ASN A 70 -14.04 8.77 -1.36
C ASN A 70 -13.19 8.21 -2.51
N VAL A 71 -13.08 8.95 -3.60
CA VAL A 71 -12.32 8.54 -4.81
C VAL A 71 -10.80 8.56 -4.57
N GLY A 72 -10.36 8.85 -3.35
CA GLY A 72 -8.96 8.93 -2.95
C GLY A 72 -8.17 9.96 -3.76
N ARG A 73 -6.87 10.05 -3.47
CA ARG A 73 -5.98 10.90 -4.26
C ARG A 73 -5.76 10.28 -5.65
N LYS A 74 -6.08 11.02 -6.71
CA LYS A 74 -5.79 10.62 -8.09
C LYS A 74 -4.28 10.43 -8.30
N ARG A 75 -3.91 9.37 -9.02
CA ARG A 75 -2.50 9.05 -9.32
C ARG A 75 -1.98 9.98 -10.41
N LYS A 76 -0.70 10.38 -10.31
CA LYS A 76 -0.01 11.04 -11.43
C LYS A 76 0.27 9.96 -12.48
N SER A 77 -0.37 10.08 -13.64
CA SER A 77 -0.07 9.23 -14.79
C SER A 77 1.24 9.69 -15.41
N ILE A 78 2.15 8.75 -15.67
CA ILE A 78 3.31 8.99 -16.54
C ILE A 78 2.96 8.26 -17.83
N PRO A 79 2.83 8.96 -18.96
CA PRO A 79 2.53 8.34 -20.24
C PRO A 79 3.59 7.29 -20.58
N GLN A 80 3.15 6.10 -21.00
CA GLN A 80 4.06 5.04 -21.42
C GLN A 80 4.94 5.48 -22.61
N ALA A 81 4.39 6.32 -23.48
CA ALA A 81 5.11 6.94 -24.59
C ALA A 81 6.34 7.74 -24.14
N ASP A 82 6.25 8.45 -23.01
CA ASP A 82 7.36 9.26 -22.48
C ASP A 82 8.50 8.36 -22.00
N ILE A 83 8.18 7.18 -21.46
CA ILE A 83 9.15 6.18 -21.02
C ILE A 83 9.86 5.56 -22.23
N GLU A 84 9.09 5.18 -23.24
CA GLU A 84 9.58 4.52 -24.46
C GLU A 84 10.42 5.45 -25.34
N SER A 85 10.13 6.76 -25.33
CA SER A 85 10.94 7.77 -26.03
C SER A 85 12.39 7.85 -25.53
N LYS A 86 12.68 7.40 -24.30
CA LYS A 86 14.02 7.51 -23.71
C LYS A 86 14.95 6.41 -24.25
N PRO A 87 16.24 6.72 -24.49
CA PRO A 87 17.21 5.69 -24.88
C PRO A 87 17.26 4.54 -23.88
N LYS A 88 17.26 3.28 -24.37
CA LYS A 88 17.32 2.06 -23.53
C LYS A 88 18.46 2.08 -22.51
N LYS A 89 19.62 2.64 -22.87
CA LYS A 89 20.77 2.81 -21.95
C LYS A 89 20.41 3.60 -20.68
N LYS A 90 19.50 4.56 -20.77
CA LYS A 90 19.03 5.38 -19.63
C LYS A 90 17.89 4.73 -18.86
N GLN A 91 17.26 3.67 -19.37
CA GLN A 91 16.15 2.93 -18.74
C GLN A 91 16.61 1.84 -17.76
N GLY A 92 17.88 1.42 -17.79
CA GLY A 92 18.39 0.26 -17.02
C GLY A 92 18.69 0.52 -15.54
N ASN A 93 19.03 1.76 -15.15
CA ASN A 93 19.29 2.11 -13.75
C ASN A 93 18.19 3.05 -13.24
N ILE A 94 17.60 2.74 -12.09
CA ILE A 94 16.52 3.54 -11.52
C ILE A 94 16.88 5.02 -11.39
N ARG A 95 18.14 5.36 -11.08
CA ARG A 95 18.64 6.74 -10.96
C ARG A 95 18.70 7.44 -12.32
N SER A 96 19.20 6.76 -13.36
CA SER A 96 19.25 7.33 -14.71
C SER A 96 17.85 7.50 -15.28
N THR A 97 16.96 6.54 -15.04
CA THR A 97 15.56 6.59 -15.46
C THR A 97 14.83 7.72 -14.78
N THR A 98 15.03 7.91 -13.47
CA THR A 98 14.41 9.02 -12.72
C THR A 98 14.88 10.38 -13.19
N ALA A 99 16.18 10.52 -13.49
CA ALA A 99 16.73 11.75 -14.04
C ALA A 99 16.19 12.04 -15.45
N ALA A 100 16.07 11.00 -16.28
CA ALA A 100 15.55 11.13 -17.65
C ALA A 100 14.05 11.46 -17.70
N LEU A 101 13.27 10.99 -16.73
CA LEU A 101 11.83 11.23 -16.59
C LEU A 101 11.48 12.40 -15.65
N ASN A 102 12.47 13.02 -15.03
CA ASN A 102 12.30 14.08 -14.03
C ASN A 102 11.31 13.70 -12.89
N ILE A 103 11.46 12.50 -12.36
CA ILE A 103 10.65 11.97 -11.25
C ILE A 103 11.50 11.64 -10.03
N ARG A 104 10.87 11.56 -8.85
CA ARG A 104 11.56 11.10 -7.63
C ARG A 104 11.80 9.59 -7.68
N VAL A 105 12.89 9.13 -7.06
CA VAL A 105 13.25 7.70 -6.97
C VAL A 105 12.14 6.86 -6.33
N ALA A 106 11.53 7.34 -5.25
CA ALA A 106 10.43 6.65 -4.59
C ALA A 106 9.22 6.46 -5.53
N THR A 107 8.96 7.44 -6.40
CA THR A 107 7.91 7.34 -7.41
C THR A 107 8.26 6.26 -8.44
N ALA A 108 9.50 6.24 -8.95
CA ALA A 108 9.95 5.19 -9.87
C ALA A 108 9.89 3.78 -9.27
N GLN A 109 10.28 3.61 -8.00
CA GLN A 109 10.17 2.33 -7.29
C GLN A 109 8.72 1.86 -7.16
N LYS A 110 7.80 2.76 -6.85
CA LYS A 110 6.37 2.46 -6.80
C LYS A 110 5.87 1.99 -8.17
N LEU A 111 6.21 2.71 -9.24
CA LEU A 111 5.84 2.34 -10.61
C LEU A 111 6.41 1.00 -11.05
N LEU A 112 7.62 0.66 -10.60
CA LEU A 112 8.24 -0.64 -10.86
C LEU A 112 7.49 -1.77 -10.15
N ARG A 113 7.09 -1.57 -8.89
CA ARG A 113 6.28 -2.53 -8.12
C ARG A 113 4.91 -2.74 -8.75
N GLU A 114 4.31 -1.66 -9.24
CA GLU A 114 3.01 -1.65 -9.93
C GLU A 114 3.11 -2.09 -11.40
N ARG A 115 4.31 -2.49 -11.87
CA ARG A 115 4.57 -2.98 -13.23
C ARG A 115 4.28 -1.98 -14.36
N ILE A 116 4.17 -0.70 -14.04
CA ILE A 116 4.06 0.38 -15.03
C ILE A 116 5.44 0.62 -15.68
N LEU A 117 6.49 0.65 -14.86
CA LEU A 117 7.87 0.61 -15.35
C LEU A 117 8.34 -0.85 -15.41
N LYS A 118 8.99 -1.23 -16.52
CA LYS A 118 9.60 -2.55 -16.68
C LYS A 118 11.08 -2.49 -16.32
N ALA A 119 11.53 -3.39 -15.46
CA ALA A 119 12.96 -3.65 -15.29
C ALA A 119 13.45 -4.53 -16.44
N TYR A 120 14.56 -4.12 -17.05
CA TYR A 120 15.25 -4.90 -18.07
C TYR A 120 16.44 -5.62 -17.44
N SER A 121 16.60 -6.91 -17.69
CA SER A 121 17.86 -7.60 -17.44
C SER A 121 18.88 -7.18 -18.47
N ASN A 122 20.13 -7.05 -18.03
CA ASN A 122 21.26 -6.95 -18.94
C ASN A 122 21.71 -8.36 -19.34
N ALA A 123 22.14 -8.55 -20.59
CA ALA A 123 22.67 -9.84 -21.06
C ALA A 123 23.88 -10.32 -20.24
N VAL A 124 24.67 -9.38 -19.69
CA VAL A 124 25.83 -9.68 -18.84
C VAL A 124 25.43 -10.24 -17.47
N LYS A 125 24.24 -9.89 -16.96
CA LYS A 125 23.74 -10.34 -15.66
C LYS A 125 22.26 -10.74 -15.79
N PRO A 126 21.97 -11.91 -16.38
CA PRO A 126 20.61 -12.37 -16.55
C PRO A 126 19.95 -12.63 -15.19
N PHE A 127 18.62 -12.51 -15.14
CA PHE A 127 17.87 -12.90 -13.94
C PHE A 127 18.01 -14.41 -13.74
N LEU A 128 18.16 -14.83 -12.48
CA LEU A 128 18.16 -16.24 -12.13
C LEU A 128 16.74 -16.79 -12.30
N THR A 129 16.59 -17.80 -13.16
CA THR A 129 15.41 -18.66 -13.20
C THR A 129 15.32 -19.44 -11.89
N ASP A 130 14.12 -19.94 -11.56
CA ASP A 130 13.96 -20.71 -10.33
C ASP A 130 14.79 -22.01 -10.33
N GLU A 131 14.99 -22.59 -11.51
CA GLU A 131 15.93 -23.69 -11.71
C GLU A 131 17.38 -23.28 -11.41
N ASN A 132 17.86 -22.15 -11.97
CA ASN A 132 19.21 -21.65 -11.69
C ASN A 132 19.42 -21.34 -10.20
N LYS A 133 18.38 -20.88 -9.49
CA LYS A 133 18.43 -20.67 -8.04
C LYS A 133 18.60 -22.00 -7.30
N LYS A 134 17.86 -23.04 -7.66
CA LYS A 134 18.00 -24.38 -7.06
C LYS A 134 19.40 -24.95 -7.30
N THR A 135 19.92 -24.85 -8.52
CA THR A 135 21.27 -25.32 -8.84
C THR A 135 22.34 -24.60 -8.02
N ARG A 136 22.23 -23.27 -7.89
CA ARG A 136 23.12 -22.49 -7.03
C ARG A 136 23.01 -22.88 -5.56
N LEU A 137 21.80 -23.07 -5.05
CA LEU A 137 21.59 -23.49 -3.67
C LEU A 137 22.21 -24.86 -3.41
N ASN A 138 21.99 -25.82 -4.30
CA ASN A 138 22.58 -27.16 -4.20
C ASN A 138 24.11 -27.09 -4.21
N ASN A 139 24.69 -26.24 -5.05
CA ASN A 139 26.13 -26.02 -5.06
C ASN A 139 26.64 -25.43 -3.74
N CYS A 140 25.96 -24.43 -3.17
CA CYS A 140 26.31 -23.90 -1.85
C CYS A 140 26.20 -24.97 -0.76
N LEU A 141 25.16 -25.80 -0.80
CA LEU A 141 24.97 -26.90 0.16
C LEU A 141 26.07 -27.96 0.04
N SER A 142 26.54 -28.27 -1.17
CA SER A 142 27.66 -29.21 -1.37
C SER A 142 28.99 -28.71 -0.81
N MET A 143 29.14 -27.40 -0.61
CA MET A 143 30.34 -26.80 -0.03
C MET A 143 30.30 -26.74 1.50
N LEU A 144 29.21 -27.16 2.15
CA LEU A 144 29.16 -27.24 3.61
C LEU A 144 29.95 -28.44 4.11
N ASP A 145 30.62 -28.28 5.25
CA ASP A 145 31.29 -29.38 5.93
C ASP A 145 30.25 -30.22 6.68
N SER A 146 30.07 -31.47 6.25
CA SER A 146 29.11 -32.42 6.81
C SER A 146 29.22 -32.57 8.33
N ASN A 147 30.45 -32.54 8.87
CA ASN A 147 30.69 -32.68 10.31
C ASN A 147 30.18 -31.45 11.09
N SER A 148 30.39 -30.26 10.54
CA SER A 148 29.95 -28.99 11.13
C SER A 148 28.43 -28.85 11.17
N VAL A 149 27.75 -29.37 10.13
CA VAL A 149 26.28 -29.39 10.04
C VAL A 149 25.70 -30.26 11.16
N SER A 150 26.29 -31.42 11.43
CA SER A 150 25.86 -32.33 12.51
C SER A 150 26.05 -31.73 13.91
N LEU A 151 27.03 -30.84 14.10
CA LEU A 151 27.25 -30.12 15.36
C LEU A 151 26.32 -28.91 15.57
N GLY A 152 25.46 -28.59 14.61
CA GLY A 152 24.52 -27.45 14.70
C GLY A 152 25.13 -26.09 14.39
N ALA A 153 26.41 -26.04 14.00
CA ALA A 153 27.11 -24.83 13.56
C ALA A 153 27.72 -25.09 12.19
N PRO A 154 26.94 -24.98 11.10
CA PRO A 154 27.41 -25.28 9.76
C PRO A 154 28.45 -24.26 9.29
N HIS A 155 29.59 -24.76 8.83
CA HIS A 155 30.66 -23.99 8.22
C HIS A 155 30.93 -24.50 6.80
N PHE A 156 31.49 -23.65 5.95
CA PHE A 156 31.94 -24.06 4.63
C PHE A 156 33.25 -24.86 4.73
N GLN A 157 33.42 -25.83 3.85
CA GLN A 157 34.65 -26.61 3.72
C GLN A 157 35.83 -25.70 3.46
N ASN A 158 36.98 -26.06 4.01
CA ASN A 158 38.21 -25.31 3.81
C ASN A 158 38.67 -25.48 2.35
N MET A 159 38.75 -24.37 1.60
CA MET A 159 39.04 -24.37 0.16
C MET A 159 40.53 -24.48 -0.17
N ASN A 160 41.33 -25.02 0.75
CA ASN A 160 42.79 -25.13 0.62
C ASN A 160 43.24 -25.92 -0.63
N ASP A 161 42.39 -26.82 -1.12
CA ASP A 161 42.66 -27.65 -2.31
C ASP A 161 41.98 -27.11 -3.59
N HIS A 162 41.42 -25.89 -3.55
CA HIS A 162 40.73 -25.30 -4.69
C HIS A 162 41.47 -24.07 -5.23
N VAL A 163 41.72 -24.04 -6.54
CA VAL A 163 42.22 -22.86 -7.25
C VAL A 163 41.11 -22.33 -8.15
N HIS A 164 40.67 -21.09 -7.91
CA HIS A 164 39.72 -20.41 -8.78
C HIS A 164 40.45 -19.65 -9.88
N VAL A 165 40.21 -20.03 -11.13
CA VAL A 165 40.69 -19.34 -12.31
C VAL A 165 39.51 -18.68 -13.00
N ASP A 166 39.60 -17.38 -13.28
CA ASP A 166 38.61 -16.62 -14.04
C ASP A 166 39.30 -15.83 -15.14
N GLU A 167 38.80 -15.93 -16.36
CA GLU A 167 39.33 -15.19 -17.50
C GLU A 167 38.54 -13.91 -17.70
N LYS A 168 39.27 -12.78 -17.68
CA LYS A 168 38.69 -11.46 -17.89
C LYS A 168 39.24 -10.82 -19.14
N TRP A 169 38.37 -10.61 -20.13
CA TRP A 169 38.68 -9.87 -21.34
C TRP A 169 38.79 -8.37 -21.04
N LEU A 170 39.94 -7.78 -21.37
CA LEU A 170 40.18 -6.34 -21.28
C LEU A 170 40.21 -5.75 -22.69
N TYR A 171 39.36 -4.77 -22.95
CA TYR A 171 39.44 -3.97 -24.18
C TYR A 171 40.41 -2.82 -23.96
N ILE A 172 41.46 -2.73 -24.78
CA ILE A 172 42.33 -1.55 -24.81
C ILE A 172 41.58 -0.46 -25.58
N SER A 173 40.95 0.47 -24.86
CA SER A 173 40.44 1.70 -25.47
C SER A 173 41.61 2.66 -25.65
N LYS A 174 41.84 3.14 -26.89
CA LYS A 174 42.75 4.27 -27.10
C LYS A 174 42.25 5.44 -26.25
N SER A 175 43.12 6.03 -25.42
CA SER A 175 42.80 7.26 -24.70
C SER A 175 42.26 8.28 -25.68
N GLN A 176 41.09 8.83 -25.38
CA GLN A 176 40.57 10.02 -26.05
C GLN A 176 41.27 11.26 -25.50
#